data_AF-A0A967AEF3-F1
#
_entry.id   AF-A0A967AEF3-F1
#
_cell.length_a   1.000
_cell.length_b   1.000
_cell.length_c   1.000
_cell.angle_alpha   90.00
_cell.angle_beta   90.00
_cell.angle_gamma   90.00
#
_symmetry.space_group_name_H-M   'P 1'
#
loop_
_entity.id
_entity.type
_entity.pdbx_description
1 polymer ?
#
loop_
_entity_poly.entity_id
_entity_poly.type
_entity_poly.pdbx_seq_one_letter_code
_entity_poly.pdbx_strand_id
1 'polypeptide(L)'
;MGIGTTNPDASAALDVVATDKGLLPPRMTEAERDAISNPAEGLMIYNTDENCIQFFKGVWYDTCSGSLVIPPSTTQNCDNVPFLSADETEIVDVTNPVTGDTWMDRNLGAFTADRSTPSADGGTDCWAYGNLYQWGRNSDGHEDRTSNTNAGPVAAGTEGSDFITVASSPYDWLSTQDDTRWGNPTDADKGVHDPCPAGYRVPTEAELNNERSSWTQSPINSTNNREGAITSPLKLPVAGYRSRTGGLGGVGSSGFYWSSTVSGANGSRLNFPSSGANMGTGVRAGGFPVRCIKD
;
A
#
# COMPACT_ATOMS: atom_id res chain seq x y z
N MET A 1 5.90 -31.58 -26.88
CA MET A 1 4.77 -32.38 -27.40
C MET A 1 3.62 -31.43 -27.66
N GLY A 2 3.02 -31.44 -28.85
CA GLY A 2 1.84 -30.62 -29.16
C GLY A 2 0.56 -31.44 -29.07
N ILE A 3 -0.49 -30.90 -28.45
CA ILE A 3 -1.85 -31.43 -28.49
C ILE A 3 -2.75 -30.35 -29.09
N GLY A 4 -3.40 -30.65 -30.21
CA GLY A 4 -4.22 -29.66 -30.93
C GLY A 4 -3.44 -28.66 -31.78
N THR A 5 -2.11 -28.79 -31.85
CA THR A 5 -1.22 -28.03 -32.75
C THR A 5 -0.18 -28.94 -33.39
N THR A 6 0.17 -28.69 -34.66
CA THR A 6 1.29 -29.35 -35.35
C THR A 6 2.59 -28.55 -35.28
N ASN A 7 2.53 -27.32 -34.77
CA ASN A 7 3.69 -26.46 -34.57
C ASN A 7 3.73 -26.02 -33.10
N PRO A 8 4.07 -26.94 -32.17
CA PRO A 8 4.17 -26.60 -30.75
C PRO A 8 5.25 -25.54 -30.55
N ASP A 9 5.04 -24.64 -29.60
CA ASP A 9 6.02 -23.62 -29.26
C ASP A 9 7.37 -24.25 -28.89
N ALA A 10 8.47 -23.69 -29.42
CA ALA A 10 9.81 -24.23 -29.23
C ALA A 10 10.29 -24.18 -27.77
N SER A 11 9.69 -23.33 -26.95
CA SER A 11 9.95 -23.25 -25.51
C SER A 11 9.18 -24.28 -24.68
N ALA A 12 8.19 -24.96 -25.26
CA ALA A 12 7.26 -25.81 -24.53
C ALA A 12 7.58 -27.31 -24.66
N ALA A 13 7.79 -27.96 -23.51
CA ALA A 13 7.83 -29.42 -23.44
C ALA A 13 6.44 -30.04 -23.70
N LEU A 14 5.36 -29.34 -23.34
CA LEU A 14 3.97 -29.65 -23.65
C LEU A 14 3.24 -28.37 -24.05
N ASP A 15 2.67 -28.34 -25.26
CA ASP A 15 1.87 -27.23 -25.79
C ASP A 15 0.47 -27.75 -26.15
N VAL A 16 -0.57 -27.16 -25.58
CA VAL A 16 -1.96 -27.58 -25.76
C VAL A 16 -2.77 -26.41 -26.31
N VAL A 17 -3.26 -26.56 -27.55
CA VAL A 17 -4.05 -25.54 -28.23
C VAL A 17 -5.47 -26.06 -28.46
N ALA A 18 -6.45 -25.39 -27.87
CA ALA A 18 -7.87 -25.63 -28.10
C ALA A 18 -8.65 -24.31 -27.95
N THR A 19 -9.73 -24.14 -28.72
CA THR A 19 -10.60 -22.95 -28.63
C THR A 19 -11.86 -23.19 -27.80
N ASP A 20 -12.15 -24.44 -27.47
CA ASP A 20 -13.39 -24.90 -26.82
C ASP A 20 -13.13 -25.88 -25.64
N LYS A 21 -11.86 -26.07 -25.24
CA LYS A 21 -11.45 -27.00 -24.18
C LYS A 21 -10.38 -26.37 -23.29
N GLY A 22 -10.26 -26.87 -22.06
CA GLY A 22 -9.20 -26.49 -21.12
C GLY A 22 -8.34 -27.68 -20.70
N LEU A 23 -7.31 -27.40 -19.91
CA LEU A 23 -6.55 -28.43 -19.20
C LEU A 23 -7.29 -28.78 -17.91
N LEU A 24 -7.59 -30.07 -17.70
CA LEU A 24 -8.13 -30.56 -16.44
C LEU A 24 -6.97 -31.17 -15.62
N PRO A 25 -6.37 -30.45 -14.65
CA PRO A 25 -5.33 -31.01 -13.80
C PRO A 25 -5.91 -32.09 -12.87
N PRO A 26 -5.06 -32.93 -12.23
CA PRO A 26 -5.51 -33.86 -11.21
C PRO A 26 -6.35 -33.14 -10.13
N ARG A 27 -7.50 -33.74 -9.80
CA ARG A 27 -8.44 -33.20 -8.80
C ARG A 27 -8.44 -34.09 -7.57
N MET A 28 -8.31 -33.50 -6.39
CA MET A 28 -8.21 -34.23 -5.14
C MET A 28 -8.64 -33.36 -3.96
N THR A 29 -8.97 -34.00 -2.84
CA THR A 29 -9.21 -33.34 -1.55
C THR A 29 -7.91 -32.83 -0.93
N GLU A 30 -8.03 -32.01 0.11
CA GLU A 30 -6.88 -31.50 0.86
C GLU A 30 -6.12 -32.65 1.55
N ALA A 31 -6.83 -33.61 2.11
CA ALA A 31 -6.23 -34.79 2.75
C ALA A 31 -5.43 -35.66 1.75
N GLU A 32 -5.93 -35.79 0.51
CA GLU A 32 -5.24 -36.53 -0.55
C GLU A 32 -4.02 -35.75 -1.08
N ARG A 33 -4.11 -34.42 -1.20
CA ARG A 33 -2.99 -33.54 -1.53
C ARG A 33 -1.87 -33.67 -0.50
N ASP A 34 -2.20 -33.63 0.79
CA ASP A 34 -1.24 -33.70 1.88
C ASP A 34 -0.61 -35.10 2.04
N ALA A 35 -1.27 -36.13 1.49
CA ALA A 35 -0.71 -37.48 1.41
C ALA A 35 0.35 -37.64 0.30
N ILE A 36 0.53 -36.66 -0.58
CA ILE A 36 1.58 -36.70 -1.62
C ILE A 36 2.95 -36.62 -0.94
N SER A 37 3.70 -37.72 -0.98
CA SER A 37 5.06 -37.78 -0.44
C SER A 37 6.06 -37.10 -1.38
N ASN A 38 6.84 -36.15 -0.85
CA ASN A 38 7.87 -35.40 -1.58
C ASN A 38 7.35 -34.78 -2.91
N PRO A 39 6.32 -33.92 -2.87
CA PRO A 39 5.82 -33.26 -4.08
C PRO A 39 6.92 -32.47 -4.77
N ALA A 40 6.97 -32.54 -6.10
CA ALA A 40 7.93 -31.78 -6.88
C ALA A 40 7.54 -30.30 -6.93
N GLU A 41 8.52 -29.40 -6.90
CA GLU A 41 8.27 -27.98 -7.13
C GLU A 41 7.66 -27.76 -8.53
N GLY A 42 6.61 -26.94 -8.60
CA GLY A 42 5.81 -26.72 -9.81
C GLY A 42 4.71 -27.76 -10.05
N LEU A 43 4.53 -28.74 -9.16
CA LEU A 43 3.38 -29.66 -9.23
C LEU A 43 2.07 -28.89 -9.07
N MET A 44 1.14 -29.03 -10.02
CA MET A 44 -0.16 -28.35 -10.03
C MET A 44 -1.32 -29.35 -9.87
N ILE A 45 -2.29 -29.00 -9.03
CA ILE A 45 -3.52 -29.77 -8.78
C ILE A 45 -4.71 -28.82 -8.65
N TYR A 46 -5.93 -29.37 -8.70
CA TYR A 46 -7.13 -28.66 -8.28
C TYR A 46 -7.66 -29.27 -6.98
N ASN A 47 -7.67 -28.49 -5.91
CA ASN A 47 -8.17 -28.90 -4.61
C ASN A 47 -9.70 -28.76 -4.59
N THR A 48 -10.41 -29.86 -4.36
CA THR A 48 -11.87 -29.90 -4.39
C THR A 48 -12.53 -29.42 -3.10
N ASP A 49 -11.81 -29.38 -1.98
CA ASP A 49 -12.33 -28.85 -0.72
C ASP A 49 -12.30 -27.32 -0.74
N GLU A 50 -11.20 -26.74 -1.25
CA GLU A 50 -11.04 -25.29 -1.40
C GLU A 50 -11.63 -24.75 -2.72
N ASN A 51 -11.93 -25.61 -3.69
CA ASN A 51 -12.38 -25.25 -5.04
C ASN A 51 -11.38 -24.39 -5.83
N CYS A 52 -10.09 -24.71 -5.73
CA CYS A 52 -9.01 -23.85 -6.21
C CYS A 52 -7.86 -24.62 -6.87
N ILE A 53 -7.22 -24.00 -7.86
CA ILE A 53 -5.94 -24.50 -8.37
C ILE A 53 -4.88 -24.22 -7.30
N GLN A 54 -4.09 -25.24 -6.98
CA GLN A 54 -2.96 -25.16 -6.08
C GLN A 54 -1.68 -25.65 -6.77
N PHE A 55 -0.53 -25.10 -6.38
CA PHE A 55 0.77 -25.60 -6.81
C PHE A 55 1.77 -25.67 -5.67
N PHE A 56 2.72 -26.59 -5.80
CA PHE A 56 3.73 -26.82 -4.78
C PHE A 56 5.00 -26.02 -5.03
N LYS A 57 5.47 -25.30 -4.02
CA LYS A 57 6.79 -24.62 -3.97
C LYS A 57 7.34 -24.65 -2.55
N GLY A 58 7.79 -25.82 -2.11
CA GLY A 58 8.18 -26.07 -0.71
C GLY A 58 6.99 -26.18 0.26
N VAL A 59 5.91 -25.45 -0.01
CA VAL A 59 4.58 -25.56 0.59
C VAL A 59 3.52 -25.43 -0.52
N TRP A 60 2.26 -25.77 -0.23
CA TRP A 60 1.15 -25.59 -1.17
C TRP A 60 0.67 -24.13 -1.16
N TYR A 61 0.55 -23.55 -2.35
CA TYR A 61 -0.05 -22.24 -2.58
C TYR A 61 -1.34 -22.40 -3.37
N ASP A 62 -2.35 -21.59 -3.06
CA ASP A 62 -3.59 -21.50 -3.81
C ASP A 62 -3.64 -20.27 -4.71
N THR A 63 -4.48 -20.31 -5.73
CA THR A 63 -4.64 -19.23 -6.72
C THR A 63 -5.88 -18.37 -6.48
N CYS A 64 -6.67 -18.69 -5.46
CA CYS A 64 -7.95 -18.05 -5.17
C CYS A 64 -7.85 -16.99 -4.08
N SER A 65 -6.80 -17.03 -3.25
CA SER A 65 -6.52 -16.07 -2.18
C SER A 65 -6.07 -14.70 -2.69
N GLY A 66 -6.23 -14.42 -3.99
CA GLY A 66 -6.07 -13.09 -4.59
C GLY A 66 -4.62 -12.60 -4.71
N SER A 67 -3.64 -13.34 -4.19
CA SER A 67 -2.25 -12.91 -4.26
C SER A 67 -1.28 -14.08 -4.25
N LEU A 68 -0.69 -14.37 -5.42
CA LEU A 68 0.53 -15.17 -5.53
C LEU A 68 1.72 -14.34 -5.06
N VAL A 69 1.75 -14.06 -3.76
CA VAL A 69 2.95 -13.51 -3.14
C VAL A 69 3.96 -14.65 -3.06
N ILE A 70 4.94 -14.67 -3.96
CA ILE A 70 6.18 -15.38 -3.66
C ILE A 70 6.76 -14.64 -2.45
N PRO A 71 6.81 -15.23 -1.23
CA PRO A 71 7.55 -14.59 -0.17
C PRO A 71 9.00 -14.52 -0.64
N PRO A 72 9.62 -13.33 -0.77
CA PRO A 72 11.05 -13.32 -0.90
C PRO A 72 11.63 -13.95 0.36
N SER A 73 12.76 -14.63 0.15
CA SER A 73 13.70 -15.13 1.15
C SER A 73 13.61 -14.34 2.48
N THR A 74 13.72 -15.07 3.59
CA THR A 74 13.58 -14.71 5.02
C THR A 74 14.46 -13.55 5.54
N THR A 75 14.84 -12.61 4.67
CA THR A 75 15.38 -11.29 4.97
C THR A 75 14.66 -10.25 4.11
N GLN A 76 13.34 -10.07 4.28
CA GLN A 76 12.59 -9.06 3.52
C GLN A 76 12.87 -7.67 4.11
N ASN A 77 13.87 -6.98 3.56
CA ASN A 77 13.98 -5.53 3.67
C ASN A 77 12.84 -4.90 2.85
N CYS A 78 12.26 -3.78 3.29
CA CYS A 78 11.15 -3.11 2.59
C CYS A 78 11.55 -2.50 1.22
N ASP A 79 12.72 -2.85 0.70
CA ASP A 79 13.29 -2.33 -0.55
C ASP A 79 12.67 -2.96 -1.81
N ASN A 80 12.01 -4.13 -1.69
CA ASN A 80 11.51 -4.90 -2.84
C ASN A 80 10.01 -5.26 -2.74
N VAL A 81 9.19 -4.42 -2.09
CA VAL A 81 7.72 -4.59 -2.18
C VAL A 81 7.31 -4.20 -3.61
N PRO A 82 6.61 -5.05 -4.38
CA PRO A 82 6.15 -4.68 -5.71
C PRO A 82 5.28 -3.42 -5.68
N PHE A 83 5.33 -2.62 -6.74
CA PHE A 83 4.45 -1.47 -6.86
C PHE A 83 2.99 -1.93 -7.09
N LEU A 84 2.07 -1.37 -6.32
CA LEU A 84 0.62 -1.48 -6.52
C LEU A 84 0.08 -0.06 -6.69
N SER A 85 -0.64 0.21 -7.77
CA SER A 85 -1.22 1.54 -7.99
C SER A 85 -2.41 1.80 -7.05
N ALA A 86 -2.82 3.07 -6.92
CA ALA A 86 -4.00 3.41 -6.12
C ALA A 86 -5.28 2.71 -6.61
N ASP A 87 -5.47 2.60 -7.94
CA ASP A 87 -6.66 1.98 -8.55
C ASP A 87 -6.72 0.47 -8.36
N GLU A 88 -5.57 -0.19 -8.12
CA GLU A 88 -5.49 -1.61 -7.82
C GLU A 88 -5.59 -1.91 -6.32
N THR A 89 -5.59 -0.87 -5.47
CA THR A 89 -5.70 -1.04 -4.02
C THR A 89 -7.11 -1.51 -3.67
N GLU A 90 -7.20 -2.66 -2.98
CA GLU A 90 -8.49 -3.15 -2.51
C GLU A 90 -9.17 -2.14 -1.57
N ILE A 91 -10.46 -1.93 -1.77
CA ILE A 91 -11.28 -1.00 -0.99
C ILE A 91 -12.13 -1.79 -0.01
N VAL A 92 -11.79 -1.69 1.26
CA VAL A 92 -12.55 -2.26 2.37
C VAL A 92 -12.73 -1.21 3.46
N ASP A 93 -13.96 -1.08 3.94
CA ASP A 93 -14.32 -0.13 5.00
C ASP A 93 -13.87 -0.61 6.38
N VAL A 94 -13.34 0.32 7.17
CA VAL A 94 -13.16 0.18 8.62
C VAL A 94 -13.67 1.44 9.32
N THR A 95 -14.52 1.26 10.32
CA THR A 95 -15.07 2.38 11.09
C THR A 95 -14.37 2.51 12.43
N ASN A 96 -13.92 3.71 12.77
CA ASN A 96 -13.43 3.98 14.12
C ASN A 96 -14.63 4.14 15.07
N PRO A 97 -14.80 3.28 16.10
CA PRO A 97 -15.96 3.32 16.99
C PRO A 97 -15.97 4.54 17.94
N VAL A 98 -14.86 5.26 18.07
CA VAL A 98 -14.75 6.46 18.89
C VAL A 98 -15.13 7.71 18.11
N THR A 99 -14.62 7.87 16.88
CA THR A 99 -14.91 9.06 16.05
C THR A 99 -16.19 8.90 15.22
N GLY A 100 -16.56 7.67 14.89
CA GLY A 100 -17.66 7.35 13.97
C GLY A 100 -17.27 7.42 12.48
N ASP A 101 -16.05 7.87 12.18
CA ASP A 101 -15.57 8.01 10.81
C ASP A 101 -15.25 6.65 10.19
N THR A 102 -15.48 6.54 8.88
CA THR A 102 -15.15 5.35 8.10
C THR A 102 -13.98 5.63 7.18
N TRP A 103 -13.04 4.69 7.13
CA TRP A 103 -11.77 4.80 6.43
C TRP A 103 -11.55 3.56 5.55
N MET A 104 -10.59 3.64 4.64
CA MET A 104 -10.02 2.43 4.05
C MET A 104 -9.23 1.64 5.09
N ASP A 105 -9.34 0.32 5.09
CA ASP A 105 -8.62 -0.59 6.00
C ASP A 105 -7.10 -0.69 5.71
N ARG A 106 -6.65 -0.18 4.56
CA ARG A 106 -5.23 -0.12 4.16
C ARG A 106 -4.82 1.22 3.54
N ASN A 107 -3.51 1.45 3.48
CA ASN A 107 -2.95 2.62 2.79
C ASN A 107 -3.11 2.44 1.27
N LEU A 108 -3.15 3.53 0.51
CA LEU A 108 -3.07 3.43 -0.95
C LEU A 108 -1.76 2.75 -1.37
N GLY A 109 -1.86 1.76 -2.25
CA GLY A 109 -0.77 0.91 -2.71
C GLY A 109 -0.37 -0.20 -1.74
N ALA A 110 -1.13 -0.44 -0.67
CA ALA A 110 -0.88 -1.55 0.24
C ALA A 110 -1.62 -2.81 -0.19
N PHE A 111 -0.94 -3.96 -0.12
CA PHE A 111 -1.52 -5.26 -0.47
C PHE A 111 -2.39 -5.84 0.64
N THR A 112 -2.16 -5.44 1.89
CA THR A 112 -2.87 -6.01 3.04
C THR A 112 -3.17 -4.96 4.10
N ALA A 113 -4.32 -5.12 4.74
CA ALA A 113 -4.67 -4.45 5.99
C ALA A 113 -4.21 -5.22 7.23
N ASP A 114 -3.84 -6.49 7.07
CA ASP A 114 -3.45 -7.33 8.18
C ASP A 114 -2.07 -6.95 8.72
N ARG A 115 -2.03 -6.86 10.05
CA ARG A 115 -0.84 -6.71 10.85
C ARG A 115 -0.84 -7.81 11.88
N SER A 116 -0.26 -8.95 11.53
CA SER A 116 0.00 -10.01 12.48
C SER A 116 1.17 -9.62 13.38
N THR A 117 0.98 -8.63 14.28
CA THR A 117 1.96 -8.11 15.27
C THR A 117 3.31 -7.63 14.69
N PRO A 118 4.06 -6.73 15.37
CA PRO A 118 5.46 -6.59 15.03
C PRO A 118 6.14 -7.93 15.34
N SER A 119 6.62 -8.65 14.32
CA SER A 119 7.67 -9.62 14.58
C SER A 119 8.86 -8.85 15.16
N ALA A 120 9.62 -9.48 16.04
CA ALA A 120 10.80 -8.89 16.68
C ALA A 120 11.85 -8.34 15.68
N ASP A 121 11.66 -8.62 14.39
CA ASP A 121 12.56 -8.31 13.29
C ASP A 121 12.04 -7.20 12.36
N GLY A 122 10.86 -6.61 12.62
CA GLY A 122 10.34 -5.47 11.83
C GLY A 122 10.04 -5.76 10.35
N GLY A 123 9.88 -7.03 9.95
CA GLY A 123 10.00 -7.47 8.55
C GLY A 123 8.75 -7.97 7.81
N THR A 124 7.56 -8.05 8.42
CA THR A 124 6.31 -8.48 7.73
C THR A 124 5.33 -7.34 7.43
N ASP A 125 5.57 -6.13 7.95
CA ASP A 125 4.64 -4.98 7.82
C ASP A 125 4.79 -4.22 6.48
N CYS A 126 5.85 -4.48 5.70
CA CYS A 126 6.12 -3.72 4.47
C CYS A 126 4.98 -3.82 3.44
N TRP A 127 4.27 -4.94 3.37
CA TRP A 127 3.11 -5.14 2.48
C TRP A 127 1.91 -4.26 2.86
N ALA A 128 1.85 -3.79 4.11
CA ALA A 128 0.81 -2.88 4.59
C ALA A 128 1.20 -1.39 4.45
N TYR A 129 2.46 -1.09 4.10
CA TYR A 129 2.97 0.29 4.13
C TYR A 129 2.37 1.19 3.06
N GLY A 130 2.01 0.62 1.91
CA GLY A 130 1.55 1.38 0.74
C GLY A 130 2.61 2.32 0.17
N ASN A 131 2.17 3.24 -0.67
CA ASN A 131 3.02 4.16 -1.43
C ASN A 131 3.30 5.48 -0.70
N LEU A 132 4.20 6.30 -1.25
CA LEU A 132 4.69 7.55 -0.66
C LEU A 132 4.44 8.75 -1.58
N TYR A 133 3.29 9.40 -1.42
CA TYR A 133 2.83 10.47 -2.31
C TYR A 133 3.47 11.81 -1.98
N GLN A 134 3.87 12.57 -3.00
CA GLN A 134 4.16 14.00 -2.83
C GLN A 134 2.86 14.78 -2.70
N TRP A 135 2.83 15.77 -1.81
CA TRP A 135 1.58 16.44 -1.45
C TRP A 135 0.94 17.12 -2.68
N GLY A 136 -0.35 16.87 -2.93
CA GLY A 136 -1.07 17.43 -4.07
C GLY A 136 -0.84 16.71 -5.42
N ARG A 137 -0.17 15.55 -5.45
CA ARG A 137 -0.04 14.72 -6.66
C ARG A 137 -1.08 13.60 -6.69
N ASN A 138 -1.57 13.30 -7.89
CA ASN A 138 -2.29 12.07 -8.21
C ASN A 138 -1.34 10.87 -8.25
N SER A 139 -1.88 9.66 -8.34
CA SER A 139 -1.10 8.49 -8.73
C SER A 139 -0.62 8.61 -10.17
N ASP A 140 0.70 8.57 -10.36
CA ASP A 140 1.34 8.60 -11.68
C ASP A 140 2.62 7.73 -11.74
N GLY A 141 2.92 7.00 -10.65
CA GLY A 141 4.11 6.17 -10.49
C GLY A 141 5.20 6.81 -9.61
N HIS A 142 5.15 8.13 -9.37
CA HIS A 142 6.13 8.79 -8.50
C HIS A 142 6.09 8.25 -7.07
N GLU A 143 4.92 7.81 -6.63
CA GLU A 143 4.64 7.35 -5.27
C GLU A 143 5.27 5.98 -4.95
N ASP A 144 5.73 5.24 -5.97
CA ASP A 144 6.54 4.05 -5.77
C ASP A 144 7.80 4.41 -4.96
N ARG A 145 8.05 3.63 -3.91
CA ARG A 145 9.19 3.77 -3.00
C ARG A 145 10.53 3.70 -3.74
N THR A 146 10.54 3.01 -4.89
CA THR A 146 11.71 2.75 -5.73
C THR A 146 11.72 3.56 -7.02
N SER A 147 10.74 4.44 -7.25
CA SER A 147 10.67 5.23 -8.49
C SER A 147 11.94 6.06 -8.71
N ASN A 148 12.23 6.36 -9.97
CA ASN A 148 13.33 7.26 -10.31
C ASN A 148 13.10 8.64 -9.68
N THR A 149 14.18 9.40 -9.56
CA THR A 149 14.12 10.79 -9.08
C THR A 149 14.46 11.75 -10.20
N ASN A 150 13.75 12.86 -10.26
CA ASN A 150 14.10 14.00 -11.10
C ASN A 150 14.29 15.26 -10.24
N ALA A 151 15.15 16.17 -10.67
CA ALA A 151 15.38 17.43 -9.97
C ALA A 151 14.29 18.43 -10.33
N GLY A 152 13.67 19.03 -9.31
CA GLY A 152 12.67 20.08 -9.46
C GLY A 152 13.05 21.38 -8.75
N PRO A 153 12.07 22.27 -8.52
CA PRO A 153 10.65 22.07 -8.81
C PRO A 153 10.34 22.04 -10.32
N VAL A 154 9.18 21.48 -10.69
CA VAL A 154 8.71 21.35 -12.08
C VAL A 154 7.42 22.15 -12.32
N ALA A 155 7.08 22.42 -13.58
CA ALA A 155 5.80 23.04 -13.92
C ALA A 155 4.67 22.00 -13.84
N ALA A 156 3.46 22.42 -13.46
CA ALA A 156 2.30 21.54 -13.46
C ALA A 156 2.05 20.96 -14.87
N GLY A 157 1.78 19.65 -14.94
CA GLY A 157 1.63 18.88 -16.16
C GLY A 157 2.94 18.38 -16.79
N THR A 158 4.11 18.62 -16.17
CA THR A 158 5.43 18.18 -16.68
C THR A 158 6.14 17.19 -15.76
N GLU A 159 5.52 16.88 -14.63
CA GLU A 159 6.13 16.15 -13.52
C GLU A 159 6.44 14.67 -13.81
N GLY A 160 5.68 14.03 -14.71
CA GLY A 160 5.90 12.62 -15.10
C GLY A 160 5.84 11.65 -13.91
N SER A 161 6.32 10.43 -14.09
CA SER A 161 6.28 9.37 -13.05
C SER A 161 7.44 9.40 -12.06
N ASP A 162 8.30 10.43 -12.10
CA ASP A 162 9.48 10.51 -11.24
C ASP A 162 9.15 11.23 -9.93
N PHE A 163 9.80 10.80 -8.86
CA PHE A 163 9.77 11.53 -7.59
C PHE A 163 10.61 12.81 -7.69
N ILE A 164 9.97 13.96 -7.51
CA ILE A 164 10.63 15.25 -7.71
C ILE A 164 11.41 15.66 -6.45
N THR A 165 12.73 15.77 -6.57
CA THR A 165 13.60 16.22 -5.49
C THR A 165 13.82 17.73 -5.53
N VAL A 166 13.89 18.37 -4.36
CA VAL A 166 13.93 19.85 -4.27
C VAL A 166 14.95 20.30 -3.22
N ALA A 167 15.93 21.09 -3.67
CA ALA A 167 17.08 21.52 -2.85
C ALA A 167 16.88 22.89 -2.16
N SER A 168 15.88 23.67 -2.55
CA SER A 168 15.67 25.04 -2.06
C SER A 168 14.25 25.29 -1.54
N SER A 169 14.15 26.22 -0.59
CA SER A 169 12.87 26.70 -0.05
C SER A 169 11.97 27.25 -1.16
N PRO A 170 10.65 27.02 -1.14
CA PRO A 170 9.85 26.44 -0.04
C PRO A 170 9.83 24.91 0.04
N TYR A 171 10.61 24.19 -0.78
CA TYR A 171 10.60 22.73 -0.87
C TYR A 171 9.25 22.15 -1.34
N ASP A 172 8.64 22.83 -2.30
CA ASP A 172 7.52 22.33 -3.08
C ASP A 172 8.04 21.68 -4.36
N TRP A 173 7.44 20.56 -4.77
CA TRP A 173 7.78 19.91 -6.03
C TRP A 173 7.22 20.69 -7.24
N LEU A 174 6.16 21.47 -7.02
CA LEU A 174 5.65 22.42 -8.00
C LEU A 174 6.40 23.75 -7.95
N SER A 175 6.71 24.27 -9.13
CA SER A 175 7.33 25.59 -9.30
C SER A 175 6.40 26.74 -8.91
N THR A 176 5.08 26.50 -8.99
CA THR A 176 4.04 27.40 -8.48
C THR A 176 3.18 26.59 -7.51
N GLN A 177 3.19 26.96 -6.23
CA GLN A 177 2.40 26.25 -5.21
C GLN A 177 0.91 26.33 -5.55
N ASP A 178 0.22 25.20 -5.36
CA ASP A 178 -1.21 25.08 -5.59
C ASP A 178 -1.82 24.33 -4.40
N ASP A 179 -2.59 25.07 -3.61
CA ASP A 179 -3.15 24.64 -2.33
C ASP A 179 -4.45 23.86 -2.49
N THR A 180 -4.98 23.75 -3.72
CA THR A 180 -6.32 23.22 -4.00
C THR A 180 -6.32 21.78 -4.51
N ARG A 181 -5.14 21.17 -4.66
CA ARG A 181 -4.96 19.93 -5.44
C ARG A 181 -5.67 18.70 -4.85
N TRP A 182 -5.60 18.52 -3.52
CA TRP A 182 -6.25 17.39 -2.82
C TRP A 182 -7.60 17.74 -2.20
N GLY A 183 -8.01 19.00 -2.26
CA GLY A 183 -9.28 19.46 -1.71
C GLY A 183 -9.24 20.94 -1.44
N ASN A 184 -10.41 21.52 -1.14
CA ASN A 184 -10.48 22.90 -0.69
C ASN A 184 -10.05 22.96 0.80
N PRO A 185 -9.10 23.82 1.21
CA PRO A 185 -8.71 23.94 2.62
C PRO A 185 -9.87 24.25 3.59
N THR A 186 -11.03 24.71 3.09
CA THR A 186 -12.20 25.06 3.90
C THR A 186 -13.28 24.00 3.97
N ASP A 187 -13.31 23.04 3.04
CA ASP A 187 -14.40 22.08 2.89
C ASP A 187 -13.82 20.70 2.58
N ALA A 188 -14.41 19.66 3.18
CA ALA A 188 -13.98 18.28 3.09
C ALA A 188 -14.25 17.65 1.69
N ASP A 189 -14.02 18.41 0.64
CA ASP A 189 -14.28 18.03 -0.75
C ASP A 189 -13.05 17.37 -1.37
N LYS A 190 -13.30 16.31 -2.14
CA LYS A 190 -12.28 15.62 -2.92
C LYS A 190 -11.72 16.51 -4.04
N GLY A 191 -10.42 16.81 -4.00
CA GLY A 191 -9.74 17.55 -5.06
C GLY A 191 -9.52 16.72 -6.34
N VAL A 192 -9.28 17.38 -7.47
CA VAL A 192 -9.07 16.70 -8.77
C VAL A 192 -7.78 15.88 -8.83
N HIS A 193 -6.81 16.18 -7.97
CA HIS A 193 -5.55 15.42 -7.86
C HIS A 193 -5.52 14.52 -6.63
N ASP A 194 -6.63 14.38 -5.92
CA ASP A 194 -6.76 13.48 -4.78
C ASP A 194 -6.57 12.01 -5.24
N PRO A 195 -5.58 11.28 -4.70
CA PRO A 195 -5.24 9.93 -5.15
C PRO A 195 -6.20 8.85 -4.62
N CYS A 196 -7.13 9.18 -3.72
CA CYS A 196 -8.06 8.19 -3.20
C CYS A 196 -9.08 7.75 -4.26
N PRO A 197 -9.67 6.56 -4.13
CA PRO A 197 -10.70 6.10 -5.06
C PRO A 197 -12.02 6.90 -4.92
N ALA A 198 -12.97 6.65 -5.82
CA ALA A 198 -14.29 7.28 -5.76
C ALA A 198 -15.02 6.94 -4.45
N GLY A 199 -15.65 7.93 -3.82
CA GLY A 199 -16.30 7.80 -2.51
C GLY A 199 -15.35 7.91 -1.31
N TYR A 200 -14.06 8.14 -1.56
CA TYR A 200 -13.05 8.41 -0.55
C TYR A 200 -12.19 9.62 -0.95
N ARG A 201 -11.54 10.22 0.03
CA ARG A 201 -10.60 11.34 -0.15
C ARG A 201 -9.44 11.28 0.83
N VAL A 202 -8.44 12.12 0.60
CA VAL A 202 -7.39 12.39 1.57
C VAL A 202 -8.02 13.10 2.79
N PRO A 203 -7.78 12.60 4.02
CA PRO A 203 -8.36 13.19 5.23
C PRO A 203 -7.82 14.59 5.49
N THR A 204 -8.60 15.41 6.17
CA THR A 204 -8.16 16.70 6.71
C THR A 204 -7.28 16.50 7.95
N GLU A 205 -6.56 17.56 8.37
CA GLU A 205 -5.79 17.55 9.62
C GLU A 205 -6.69 17.27 10.82
N ALA A 206 -7.90 17.84 10.84
CA ALA A 206 -8.84 17.67 11.93
C ALA A 206 -9.26 16.19 12.08
N GLU A 207 -9.57 15.52 10.97
CA GLU A 207 -9.94 14.10 10.94
C GLU A 207 -8.78 13.20 11.38
N LEU A 208 -7.57 13.42 10.87
CA LEU A 208 -6.39 12.69 11.34
C LEU A 208 -6.07 12.95 12.82
N ASN A 209 -6.30 14.17 13.30
CA ASN A 209 -6.07 14.50 14.71
C ASN A 209 -7.12 13.86 15.62
N ASN A 210 -8.37 13.74 15.16
CA ASN A 210 -9.43 13.03 15.85
C ASN A 210 -9.14 11.53 15.91
N GLU A 211 -8.74 10.94 14.78
CA GLU A 211 -8.27 9.55 14.70
C GLU A 211 -7.13 9.31 15.69
N ARG A 212 -6.07 10.12 15.65
CA ARG A 212 -4.94 10.01 16.61
C ARG A 212 -5.40 10.11 18.06
N SER A 213 -6.27 11.08 18.37
CA SER A 213 -6.76 11.31 19.73
C SER A 213 -7.67 10.18 20.22
N SER A 214 -8.26 9.40 19.31
CA SER A 214 -9.11 8.26 19.65
C SER A 214 -8.34 7.10 20.26
N TRP A 215 -7.05 6.95 19.94
CA TRP A 215 -6.26 5.77 20.35
C TRP A 215 -6.18 5.58 21.86
N THR A 216 -6.20 6.67 22.62
CA THR A 216 -6.17 6.66 24.09
C THR A 216 -7.56 6.64 24.72
N GLN A 217 -8.63 6.69 23.92
CA GLN A 217 -10.01 6.72 24.40
C GLN A 217 -10.61 5.32 24.40
N SER A 218 -11.64 5.12 25.22
CA SER A 218 -12.42 3.88 25.24
C SER A 218 -13.23 3.73 23.94
N PRO A 219 -13.31 2.54 23.33
CA PRO A 219 -12.87 1.24 23.86
C PRO A 219 -11.40 0.87 23.53
N ILE A 220 -10.68 1.68 22.76
CA ILE A 220 -9.33 1.37 22.25
C ILE A 220 -8.30 1.30 23.40
N ASN A 221 -8.33 2.29 24.31
CA ASN A 221 -7.54 2.33 25.55
C ASN A 221 -6.04 2.01 25.37
N SER A 222 -5.42 2.58 24.35
CA SER A 222 -4.00 2.37 24.04
C SER A 222 -3.16 3.63 24.36
N THR A 223 -2.03 3.81 23.66
CA THR A 223 -1.07 4.90 23.89
C THR A 223 -1.09 5.94 22.76
N ASN A 224 -0.69 7.18 23.01
CA ASN A 224 -0.59 8.19 21.94
C ASN A 224 0.79 8.11 21.25
N ASN A 225 1.13 6.99 20.61
CA ASN A 225 2.38 6.78 19.89
C ASN A 225 2.19 5.69 18.80
N ARG A 226 3.27 5.19 18.19
CA ARG A 226 3.16 4.14 17.18
C ARG A 226 2.46 2.85 17.63
N GLU A 227 2.53 2.48 18.92
CA GLU A 227 1.86 1.29 19.43
C GLU A 227 0.34 1.53 19.46
N GLY A 228 -0.07 2.74 19.84
CA GLY A 228 -1.45 3.21 19.67
C GLY A 228 -1.94 3.14 18.23
N ALA A 229 -1.13 3.65 17.30
CA ALA A 229 -1.46 3.64 15.89
C ALA A 229 -1.68 2.21 15.36
N ILE A 230 -0.82 1.25 15.74
CA ILE A 230 -0.92 -0.16 15.32
C ILE A 230 -2.09 -0.89 15.98
N THR A 231 -2.43 -0.52 17.22
CA THR A 231 -3.56 -1.11 17.97
C THR A 231 -4.90 -0.43 17.72
N SER A 232 -4.89 0.72 17.02
CA SER A 232 -6.10 1.43 16.60
C SER A 232 -6.97 0.56 15.67
N PRO A 233 -8.25 0.90 15.52
CA PRO A 233 -9.14 0.25 14.55
C PRO A 233 -8.55 0.26 13.14
N LEU A 234 -7.91 1.36 12.74
CA LEU A 234 -7.34 1.51 11.41
C LEU A 234 -6.07 0.68 11.23
N LYS A 235 -5.41 0.34 12.34
CA LYS A 235 -4.05 -0.16 12.38
C LYS A 235 -3.22 0.70 11.43
N LEU A 236 -2.66 1.85 11.81
CA LEU A 236 -1.83 2.66 10.90
C LEU A 236 -0.35 2.23 10.90
N PRO A 237 0.26 1.92 9.73
CA PRO A 237 1.60 1.35 9.69
C PRO A 237 2.71 2.39 9.88
N VAL A 238 3.87 1.92 10.35
CA VAL A 238 5.12 2.72 10.46
C VAL A 238 5.90 2.73 9.14
N ALA A 239 5.22 3.14 8.08
CA ALA A 239 5.67 3.06 6.70
C ALA A 239 6.84 3.99 6.34
N GLY A 240 7.27 4.85 7.26
CA GLY A 240 8.31 5.84 7.05
C GLY A 240 7.89 6.92 6.05
N TYR A 241 8.89 7.47 5.37
CA TYR A 241 8.71 8.54 4.40
C TYR A 241 9.79 8.52 3.32
N ARG A 242 9.55 9.26 2.24
CA ARG A 242 10.54 9.62 1.23
C ARG A 242 10.91 11.09 1.40
N SER A 243 12.17 11.37 1.67
CA SER A 243 12.69 12.73 1.84
C SER A 243 12.56 13.50 0.52
N ARG A 244 12.48 14.84 0.60
CA ARG A 244 12.61 15.75 -0.56
C ARG A 244 13.91 15.58 -1.36
N THR A 245 14.86 14.80 -0.86
CA THR A 245 16.12 14.43 -1.51
C THR A 245 16.09 13.02 -2.12
N GLY A 246 14.92 12.36 -2.13
CA GLY A 246 14.69 11.06 -2.75
C GLY A 246 14.93 9.84 -1.85
N GLY A 247 15.65 9.99 -0.73
CA GLY A 247 15.98 8.89 0.18
C GLY A 247 14.84 8.51 1.14
N LEU A 248 14.69 7.22 1.43
CA LEU A 248 13.75 6.72 2.42
C LEU A 248 14.25 6.94 3.85
N GLY A 249 13.34 7.20 4.79
CA GLY A 249 13.66 7.38 6.20
C GLY A 249 12.52 6.94 7.11
N GLY A 250 12.84 6.54 8.34
CA GLY A 250 11.84 6.17 9.34
C GLY A 250 11.05 4.89 9.04
N VAL A 251 11.43 4.14 7.99
CA VAL A 251 10.81 2.86 7.60
C VAL A 251 10.91 1.89 8.78
N GLY A 252 9.78 1.27 9.15
CA GLY A 252 9.71 0.34 10.29
C GLY A 252 9.81 0.99 11.67
N SER A 253 9.97 2.31 11.77
CA SER A 253 10.23 2.99 13.05
C SER A 253 9.29 4.16 13.35
N SER A 254 8.70 4.79 12.33
CA SER A 254 7.75 5.89 12.51
C SER A 254 6.74 5.94 11.37
N GLY A 255 5.49 6.27 11.71
CA GLY A 255 4.46 6.54 10.71
C GLY A 255 4.36 8.03 10.39
N PHE A 256 4.09 8.32 9.13
CA PHE A 256 3.80 9.65 8.60
C PHE A 256 2.56 9.53 7.71
N TYR A 257 1.59 10.43 7.82
CA TYR A 257 0.38 10.39 6.99
C TYR A 257 0.04 11.79 6.55
N TRP A 258 -0.14 11.95 5.24
CA TRP A 258 -0.59 13.22 4.70
C TRP A 258 -2.04 13.51 5.09
N SER A 259 -2.30 14.79 5.33
CA SER A 259 -3.64 15.36 5.22
C SER A 259 -3.77 16.21 3.96
N SER A 260 -5.01 16.49 3.55
CA SER A 260 -5.37 17.49 2.53
C SER A 260 -5.24 18.93 3.03
N THR A 261 -5.00 19.15 4.33
CA THR A 261 -4.93 20.48 4.93
C THR A 261 -3.57 21.14 4.66
N VAL A 262 -3.62 22.40 4.21
CA VAL A 262 -2.44 23.25 4.00
C VAL A 262 -2.04 23.96 5.30
N SER A 263 -0.73 24.04 5.56
CA SER A 263 -0.17 24.80 6.68
C SER A 263 0.98 25.70 6.19
N GLY A 264 0.67 26.94 5.84
CA GLY A 264 1.62 27.87 5.23
C GLY A 264 2.10 27.32 3.87
N ALA A 265 3.41 27.31 3.63
CA ALA A 265 3.98 26.75 2.38
C ALA A 265 4.05 25.20 2.36
N ASN A 266 3.57 24.54 3.41
CA ASN A 266 3.69 23.09 3.63
C ASN A 266 2.32 22.41 3.62
N GLY A 267 2.31 21.07 3.57
CA GLY A 267 1.14 20.26 3.91
C GLY A 267 1.15 19.90 5.39
N SER A 268 -0.03 19.68 5.98
CA SER A 268 -0.15 19.11 7.32
C SER A 268 -0.07 17.58 7.28
N ARG A 269 0.53 16.98 8.30
CA ARG A 269 0.74 15.54 8.41
C ARG A 269 0.62 15.06 9.84
N LEU A 270 0.16 13.83 10.01
CA LEU A 270 0.29 13.07 11.25
C LEU A 270 1.69 12.44 11.30
N ASN A 271 2.35 12.51 12.46
CA ASN A 271 3.56 11.72 12.74
C ASN A 271 3.42 10.95 14.05
N PHE A 272 3.89 9.70 14.08
CA PHE A 272 3.88 8.86 15.28
C PHE A 272 5.15 8.00 15.41
N PRO A 273 6.21 8.50 16.07
CA PRO A 273 7.31 7.69 16.60
C PRO A 273 6.93 6.96 17.90
N SER A 274 7.87 6.28 18.56
CA SER A 274 7.70 5.76 19.95
C SER A 274 7.41 6.85 20.96
N SER A 275 8.01 8.03 20.78
CA SER A 275 8.06 9.07 21.80
C SER A 275 6.74 9.82 21.98
N GLY A 276 5.82 9.72 21.01
CA GLY A 276 4.54 10.41 21.04
C GLY A 276 4.07 10.79 19.64
N ALA A 277 2.77 10.73 19.41
CA ALA A 277 2.14 11.12 18.16
C ALA A 277 1.59 12.56 18.23
N ASN A 278 1.69 13.28 17.12
CA ASN A 278 1.18 14.65 16.98
C ASN A 278 0.87 14.98 15.51
N MET A 279 0.07 16.01 15.28
CA MET A 279 0.00 16.69 13.99
C MET A 279 1.18 17.66 13.85
N GLY A 280 1.70 17.80 12.65
CA GLY A 280 2.79 18.71 12.32
C GLY A 280 2.77 19.03 10.83
N THR A 281 3.84 19.66 10.35
CA THR A 281 3.95 20.02 8.94
C THR A 281 4.97 19.16 8.21
N GLY A 282 4.79 19.03 6.90
CA GLY A 282 5.70 18.39 5.98
C GLY A 282 5.88 19.22 4.72
N VAL A 283 7.10 19.27 4.22
CA VAL A 283 7.40 19.89 2.92
C VAL A 283 6.71 19.11 1.81
N ARG A 284 6.11 19.80 0.83
CA ARG A 284 5.27 19.17 -0.19
C ARG A 284 6.04 18.26 -1.14
N ALA A 285 7.34 18.53 -1.32
CA ALA A 285 8.24 17.63 -2.05
C ALA A 285 8.57 16.32 -1.30
N GLY A 286 8.18 16.17 -0.03
CA GLY A 286 8.31 14.92 0.71
C GLY A 286 7.21 13.91 0.33
N GLY A 287 7.54 12.63 0.37
CA GLY A 287 6.61 11.53 0.13
C GLY A 287 6.12 10.94 1.45
N PHE A 288 4.81 10.99 1.72
CA PHE A 288 4.20 10.28 2.87
C PHE A 288 3.05 9.39 2.41
N PRO A 289 2.76 8.32 3.17
CA PRO A 289 1.56 7.52 2.99
C PRO A 289 0.26 8.33 3.02
N VAL A 290 -0.74 7.80 2.32
CA VAL A 290 -2.13 8.28 2.35
C VAL A 290 -3.03 7.15 2.84
N ARG A 291 -3.86 7.47 3.81
CA ARG A 291 -4.94 6.63 4.33
C ARG A 291 -6.25 7.35 4.09
N CYS A 292 -7.05 6.85 3.16
CA CYS A 292 -8.24 7.56 2.73
C CYS A 292 -9.40 7.42 3.72
N ILE A 293 -10.16 8.51 3.85
CA ILE A 293 -11.41 8.58 4.62
C ILE A 293 -12.59 8.59 3.65
N LYS A 294 -13.72 8.00 4.05
CA LYS A 294 -14.95 7.97 3.26
C LYS A 294 -15.66 9.32 3.32
N ASP A 295 -16.19 9.77 2.19
CA ASP A 295 -17.00 10.99 2.07
C ASP A 295 -18.38 10.88 2.75
#